data_AF-A0A3B8HQA2-F1
#
_entry.id   AF-A0A3B8HQA2-F1
#
_cell.length_a   1.000
_cell.length_b   1.000
_cell.length_c   1.000
_cell.angle_alpha   90.00
_cell.angle_beta   90.00
_cell.angle_gamma   90.00
#
_symmetry.space_group_name_H-M   'P 1'
#
loop_
_entity.id
_entity.type
_entity.pdbx_description
1 polymer ?
#
loop_
_entity_poly.entity_id
_entity_poly.type
_entity_poly.pdbx_seq_one_letter_code
_entity_poly.pdbx_strand_id
1 'polypeptide(L)' 'DRVVRFRCPDSGTTVLDDLIKGPILFNNAELDDLVLQRSDGVPTYNFAVVIDDVTMNISHVIRGDDHVNNTP' A
#
# COMPACT_ATOMS: atom_id res chain seq x y z
N ASP A 1 13.05 12.48 17.12
CA ASP A 1 11.75 11.80 16.93
C ASP A 1 11.84 10.65 15.95
N ARG A 2 10.96 9.65 16.06
CA ARG A 2 10.98 8.39 15.29
C ARG A 2 9.66 8.21 14.53
N VAL A 3 9.70 7.48 13.43
CA VAL A 3 8.53 7.07 12.64
C VAL A 3 8.40 5.55 12.64
N VAL A 4 7.20 5.04 12.36
CA VAL A 4 6.99 3.61 12.06
C VAL A 4 6.93 3.44 10.54
N ARG A 5 7.63 2.45 10.02
CA ARG A 5 7.67 2.13 8.58
C ARG A 5 7.23 0.69 8.32
N PHE A 6 6.64 0.47 7.16
CA PHE A 6 6.38 -0.85 6.62
C PHE A 6 7.68 -1.45 6.12
N ARG A 7 7.94 -2.73 6.42
CA ARG A 7 9.15 -3.43 6.00
C ARG A 7 8.84 -4.23 4.73
N CYS A 8 9.14 -3.67 3.57
CA CYS A 8 9.02 -4.37 2.31
C CYS A 8 10.11 -5.46 2.18
N PRO A 9 9.86 -6.53 1.42
CA PRO A 9 10.93 -7.43 1.00
C PRO A 9 11.98 -6.67 0.16
N ASP A 10 13.27 -6.92 0.37
CA ASP A 10 14.33 -6.20 -0.37
C ASP A 10 14.47 -6.67 -1.84
N SER A 11 13.84 -7.78 -2.21
CA SER A 11 13.94 -8.38 -3.55
C SER A 11 12.72 -9.25 -3.88
N GLY A 12 12.63 -9.66 -5.15
CA GLY A 12 11.51 -10.45 -5.68
C GLY A 12 10.48 -9.57 -6.39
N THR A 13 9.26 -10.09 -6.51
CA THR A 13 8.19 -9.44 -7.25
C THR A 13 6.89 -9.51 -6.46
N THR A 14 6.26 -8.36 -6.25
CA THR A 14 4.87 -8.27 -5.81
C THR A 14 3.98 -8.25 -7.05
N VAL A 15 2.95 -9.09 -7.07
CA VAL A 15 1.97 -9.15 -8.16
C VAL A 15 0.64 -8.64 -7.64
N LEU A 16 0.10 -7.64 -8.32
CA LEU A 16 -1.25 -7.14 -8.11
C LEU A 16 -2.17 -7.75 -9.17
N ASP A 17 -3.18 -8.51 -8.74
CA ASP A 17 -4.23 -9.02 -9.61
C ASP A 17 -5.37 -7.99 -9.74
N ASP A 18 -5.22 -7.03 -10.66
CA ASP A 18 -6.23 -6.00 -10.90
C ASP A 18 -7.39 -6.55 -11.77
N LEU A 19 -8.64 -6.25 -11.39
CA LEU A 19 -9.83 -6.79 -12.08
C LEU A 19 -10.02 -6.23 -13.51
N ILE A 20 -9.41 -5.09 -13.85
CA ILE A 20 -9.55 -4.42 -15.15
C ILE A 20 -8.31 -4.65 -16.02
N LYS A 21 -7.11 -4.53 -15.44
CA LYS A 21 -5.82 -4.62 -16.15
C LYS A 21 -5.22 -6.03 -16.14
N GLY A 22 -5.72 -6.91 -15.28
CA GLY A 22 -5.09 -8.20 -15.02
C GLY A 22 -3.82 -8.04 -14.16
N PRO A 23 -2.85 -8.97 -14.26
CA PRO A 23 -1.68 -8.98 -13.39
C PRO A 23 -0.74 -7.81 -13.70
N ILE A 24 -0.38 -7.06 -12.65
CA ILE A 24 0.62 -5.98 -12.68
C ILE A 24 1.77 -6.37 -11.76
N LEU A 25 3.00 -6.32 -12.27
CA LEU A 25 4.19 -6.79 -11.56
C LEU A 25 5.02 -5.59 -11.08
N PHE A 26 5.41 -5.62 -9.81
CA PHE A 26 6.28 -4.63 -9.19
C PHE A 26 7.57 -5.31 -8.71
N ASN A 27 8.71 -4.77 -9.12
CA ASN A 27 10.00 -5.23 -8.61
C ASN A 27 10.20 -4.68 -7.20
N ASN A 28 10.37 -5.56 -6.21
CA ASN A 28 10.47 -5.15 -4.82
C ASN A 28 11.69 -4.27 -4.53
N ALA A 29 12.73 -4.36 -5.36
CA ALA A 29 13.90 -3.48 -5.26
C ALA A 29 13.58 -2.00 -5.61
N GLU A 30 12.43 -1.72 -6.22
CA GLU A 30 11.96 -0.38 -6.57
C GLU A 30 10.94 0.17 -5.56
N LEU A 31 10.54 -0.63 -4.57
CA LEU A 31 9.56 -0.25 -3.54
C LEU A 31 10.25 0.27 -2.28
N ASP A 32 9.75 1.38 -1.76
CA ASP A 32 10.24 1.99 -0.52
C ASP A 32 9.49 1.46 0.72
N ASP A 33 10.19 1.43 1.86
CA ASP A 33 9.60 1.21 3.18
C ASP A 33 8.70 2.42 3.57
N LEU A 34 7.41 2.33 3.25
CA LEU A 34 6.41 3.39 3.48
C LEU A 34 6.28 3.77 4.95
N VAL A 35 6.12 5.06 5.25
CA VAL A 35 5.80 5.52 6.60
C VAL A 35 4.35 5.17 6.93
N LEU A 36 4.14 4.43 8.02
CA LEU A 36 2.82 4.06 8.55
C LEU A 36 2.32 5.07 9.59
N GLN A 37 3.23 5.53 10.44
CA GLN A 37 2.93 6.48 11.51
C GLN A 37 4.01 7.55 11.57
N ARG A 38 3.59 8.82 11.56
CA ARG A 38 4.49 9.96 11.68
C ARG A 38 4.97 10.13 13.11
N SER A 39 5.98 10.98 13.31
CA SER A 39 6.58 11.26 14.62
C SER A 39 5.62 11.91 15.61
N ASP A 40 4.56 12.55 15.13
CA ASP A 40 3.47 13.12 15.92
C ASP A 40 2.44 12.06 16.37
N GLY A 41 2.65 10.80 16.02
CA GLY A 41 1.77 9.68 16.36
C GLY A 41 0.59 9.49 15.40
N VAL A 42 0.39 10.37 14.42
CA VAL A 42 -0.75 10.29 13.50
C VAL A 42 -0.44 9.31 12.35
N PRO A 43 -1.35 8.38 12.02
CA PRO A 43 -1.16 7.48 10.89
C PRO A 43 -1.10 8.23 9.56
N THR A 44 -0.43 7.65 8.57
CA THR A 44 -0.48 8.15 7.20
C THR A 44 -1.78 7.73 6.53
N TYR A 45 -2.18 8.47 5.50
CA TYR A 45 -3.38 8.16 4.73
C TYR A 45 -3.37 6.71 4.20
N ASN A 46 -2.27 6.29 3.55
CA ASN A 46 -2.11 4.95 3.00
C ASN A 46 -2.27 3.83 4.04
N PHE A 47 -1.95 4.10 5.31
CA PHE A 47 -2.17 3.13 6.38
C PHE A 47 -3.60 3.18 6.93
N ALA A 48 -4.13 4.38 7.19
CA ALA A 48 -5.47 4.55 7.77
C ALA A 48 -6.57 3.95 6.89
N VAL A 49 -6.52 4.18 5.57
CA VAL A 49 -7.57 3.69 4.66
C VAL A 49 -7.64 2.17 4.59
N VAL A 50 -6.50 1.47 4.72
CA VAL A 50 -6.48 0.00 4.75
C VAL A 50 -7.17 -0.54 6.00
N ILE A 51 -6.98 0.12 7.16
CA ILE A 51 -7.66 -0.26 8.40
C ILE A 51 -9.16 0.02 8.31
N ASP A 52 -9.56 1.16 7.74
CA ASP A 52 -10.96 1.49 7.54
C ASP A 52 -11.63 0.48 6.59
N ASP A 53 -11.00 0.13 5.47
CA ASP A 53 -11.52 -0.86 4.53
C ASP A 53 -11.75 -2.23 5.19
N VAL A 54 -10.80 -2.68 6.02
CA VAL A 54 -10.93 -3.94 6.77
C VAL A 54 -12.07 -3.85 7.79
N THR A 55 -12.14 -2.78 8.58
CA THR A 55 -13.14 -2.65 9.66
C THR A 55 -14.56 -2.38 9.14
N MET A 56 -14.68 -1.77 7.97
CA MET A 56 -15.96 -1.54 7.27
C MET A 56 -16.36 -2.71 6.36
N ASN A 57 -15.55 -3.76 6.26
CA ASN A 57 -15.77 -4.93 5.40
C ASN A 57 -15.94 -4.55 3.91
N ILE A 58 -15.09 -3.65 3.41
CA ILE A 58 -15.05 -3.32 2.00
C ILE A 58 -14.61 -4.56 1.22
N SER A 59 -15.38 -4.91 0.18
CA SER A 59 -15.14 -6.10 -0.63
C SER A 59 -14.39 -5.81 -1.94
N HIS A 60 -14.55 -4.60 -2.48
CA HIS A 60 -13.95 -4.19 -3.75
C HIS A 60 -13.51 -2.72 -3.63
N VAL A 61 -12.25 -2.44 -3.91
CA VAL A 61 -11.68 -1.09 -3.93
C VAL A 61 -11.60 -0.63 -5.38
N ILE A 62 -12.41 0.36 -5.75
CA ILE A 62 -12.43 0.97 -7.09
C ILE A 62 -11.89 2.40 -6.97
N ARG A 63 -10.81 2.71 -7.70
CA ARG A 63 -10.12 4.00 -7.62
C ARG A 63 -9.51 4.39 -8.96
N GLY A 64 -9.03 5.64 -9.05
CA GLY A 64 -8.36 6.17 -10.25
C GLY A 64 -7.08 5.41 -10.60
N ASP A 65 -6.72 5.42 -11.89
CA ASP A 65 -5.54 4.76 -12.45
C ASP A 65 -4.22 5.29 -11.85
N ASP A 66 -4.22 6.56 -11.47
CA ASP A 66 -3.11 7.25 -10.82
C ASP A 66 -2.72 6.63 -9.46
N HIS A 67 -3.61 5.84 -8.86
CA HIS A 67 -3.34 5.17 -7.60
C HIS A 67 -2.66 3.80 -7.73
N VAL A 68 -2.44 3.27 -8.94
CA VAL A 68 -1.84 1.92 -9.16
C VAL A 68 -0.50 1.78 -8.42
N ASN A 69 0.33 2.82 -8.42
CA ASN A 69 1.64 2.80 -7.74
C ASN A 69 1.56 2.76 -6.20
N ASN A 70 0.39 3.01 -5.60
CA ASN A 70 0.17 2.91 -4.15
C ASN A 70 -0.47 1.57 -3.75
N THR A 71 -0.67 0.64 -4.69
CA THR A 71 -1.24 -0.69 -4.41
C THR A 71 -0.24 -1.76 -3.96
N PRO A 72 1.01 -1.81 -4.47
CA PRO A 72 1.91 -2.92 -4.14
C PRO A 72 2.36 -2.93 -2.69
#